data_AF-A0A7V7TVT0-F1
#
_entry.id   AF-A0A7V7TVT0-F1
#
_cell.length_a   1.000
_cell.length_b   1.000
_cell.length_c   1.000
_cell.angle_alpha   90.00
_cell.angle_beta   90.00
_cell.angle_gamma   90.00
#
_symmetry.space_group_name_H-M   'P 1'
#
loop_
_entity.id
_entity.type
_entity.pdbx_description
1 polymer ?
#
loop_
_entity_poly.entity_id
_entity_poly.type
_entity_poly.pdbx_seq_one_letter_code
_entity_poly.pdbx_strand_id
1 'polypeptide(L)'
;MSPESRRRGLAKLMLRLPALRGELQVSFAHSEEVASLCSAFDEATATLDRLRRERAAADAAILAEYETVCREIEAELIRHCLAAI
;
A
#
# COMPACT_ATOMS: atom_id res chain seq x y z
N MET A 1 12.89 0.11 6.69
CA MET A 1 11.45 -0.14 6.86
C MET A 1 11.23 -1.21 7.92
N SER A 2 10.29 -1.01 8.86
CA SER A 2 10.12 -1.93 10.00
C SER A 2 9.23 -3.14 9.64
N PRO A 3 9.41 -4.30 10.27
CA PRO A 3 8.51 -5.46 10.05
C PRO A 3 7.04 -5.15 10.37
N GLU A 4 6.79 -4.21 11.26
CA GLU A 4 5.45 -3.79 11.66
C GLU A 4 4.75 -2.99 10.56
N SER A 5 5.45 -2.04 9.91
CA SER A 5 4.88 -1.28 8.79
C SER A 5 4.56 -2.17 7.60
N ARG A 6 5.41 -3.17 7.32
CA ARG A 6 5.13 -4.20 6.31
C ARG A 6 3.82 -4.94 6.60
N ARG A 7 3.62 -5.41 7.84
CA ARG A 7 2.40 -6.15 8.23
C ARG A 7 1.15 -5.27 8.23
N ARG A 8 1.25 -4.02 8.70
CA ARG A 8 0.11 -3.07 8.64
C ARG A 8 -0.26 -2.76 7.19
N GLY A 9 0.74 -2.55 6.34
CA GLY A 9 0.57 -2.36 4.91
C GLY A 9 -0.16 -3.52 4.25
N LEU A 10 0.30 -4.75 4.49
CA LEU A 10 -0.37 -5.97 4.03
C LEU A 10 -1.83 -6.02 4.49
N ALA A 11 -2.10 -5.76 5.77
CA ALA A 11 -3.46 -5.77 6.29
C ALA A 11 -4.37 -4.74 5.59
N LYS A 12 -3.88 -3.51 5.37
CA LYS A 12 -4.61 -2.47 4.63
C LYS A 12 -4.88 -2.90 3.18
N LEU A 13 -3.88 -3.48 2.52
CA LEU A 13 -3.99 -3.96 1.14
C LEU A 13 -4.97 -5.13 1.00
N MET A 14 -4.98 -6.07 1.95
CA MET A 14 -5.97 -7.15 1.97
C MET A 14 -7.41 -6.65 2.13
N LEU A 15 -7.62 -5.51 2.79
CA LEU A 15 -8.94 -4.86 2.86
C LEU A 15 -9.30 -4.17 1.54
N ARG A 16 -8.32 -3.54 0.87
CA ARG A 16 -8.48 -2.85 -0.44
C ARG A 16 -8.67 -3.83 -1.61
N LEU A 17 -7.95 -4.95 -1.60
CA LEU A 17 -7.85 -5.93 -2.68
C LEU A 17 -8.35 -7.31 -2.19
N PRO A 18 -9.64 -7.44 -1.82
CA PRO A 18 -10.14 -8.65 -1.19
C PRO A 18 -10.02 -9.90 -2.08
N ALA A 19 -10.11 -9.73 -3.41
CA ALA A 19 -10.00 -10.81 -4.38
C ALA A 19 -8.59 -11.41 -4.49
N LEU A 20 -7.55 -10.68 -4.06
CA LEU A 20 -6.14 -11.08 -4.16
C LEU A 20 -5.54 -11.42 -2.79
N ARG A 21 -6.36 -11.64 -1.75
CA ARG A 21 -5.88 -11.83 -0.38
C ARG A 21 -4.90 -13.01 -0.24
N GLY A 22 -5.21 -14.14 -0.88
CA GLY A 22 -4.39 -15.34 -0.78
C GLY A 22 -3.05 -15.14 -1.47
N GLU A 23 -3.08 -14.62 -2.68
CA GLU A 23 -1.93 -14.31 -3.52
C GLU A 23 -1.04 -13.26 -2.84
N LEU A 24 -1.62 -12.19 -2.29
CA LEU A 24 -0.88 -11.18 -1.54
C LEU A 24 -0.17 -11.77 -0.31
N GLN A 25 -0.82 -12.67 0.43
CA GLN A 25 -0.20 -13.34 1.59
C GLN A 25 0.96 -14.25 1.17
N VAL A 26 0.78 -15.02 0.09
CA VAL A 26 1.83 -15.87 -0.47
C VAL A 26 2.99 -15.02 -0.95
N SER A 27 2.74 -14.04 -1.81
CA SER A 27 3.79 -13.18 -2.37
C SER A 27 4.52 -12.38 -1.28
N PHE A 28 3.82 -11.91 -0.26
CA PHE A 28 4.43 -11.25 0.91
C PHE A 28 5.41 -12.15 1.67
N ALA A 29 5.12 -13.44 1.77
CA ALA A 29 5.99 -14.38 2.48
C ALA A 29 7.26 -14.75 1.67
N HIS A 30 7.23 -14.60 0.35
CA HIS A 30 8.29 -15.09 -0.55
C HIS A 30 9.04 -13.99 -1.31
N SER A 31 8.55 -12.74 -1.30
CA SER A 31 9.16 -11.61 -2.03
C SER A 31 9.43 -10.43 -1.10
N GLU A 32 10.71 -10.07 -0.94
CA GLU A 32 11.13 -8.88 -0.20
C GLU A 32 10.65 -7.60 -0.89
N GLU A 33 10.51 -7.61 -2.22
CA GLU A 33 9.96 -6.50 -2.98
C GLU A 33 8.50 -6.25 -2.60
N VAL A 34 7.68 -7.31 -2.56
CA VAL A 34 6.28 -7.22 -2.11
C VAL A 34 6.19 -6.78 -0.67
N ALA A 35 7.07 -7.30 0.21
CA ALA A 35 7.11 -6.88 1.59
C ALA A 35 7.50 -5.39 1.75
N SER A 36 8.39 -4.88 0.90
CA SER A 36 8.78 -3.47 0.82
C SER A 36 7.62 -2.59 0.33
N LEU A 37 6.94 -2.99 -0.75
CA LEU A 37 5.75 -2.30 -1.29
C LEU A 37 4.64 -2.18 -0.24
N CYS A 38 4.42 -3.24 0.57
CA CYS A 38 3.49 -3.16 1.69
C CYS A 38 3.87 -2.07 2.70
N SER A 39 5.14 -1.96 3.09
CA SER A 39 5.56 -0.88 4.00
C SER A 39 5.41 0.50 3.35
N ALA A 40 5.70 0.64 2.06
CA ALA A 40 5.54 1.90 1.34
C ALA A 40 4.06 2.32 1.31
N PHE A 41 3.16 1.34 1.13
CA PHE A 41 1.73 1.56 1.21
C PHE A 41 1.28 1.99 2.62
N ASP A 42 1.81 1.39 3.68
CA ASP A 42 1.54 1.80 5.06
C ASP A 42 1.90 3.27 5.29
N GLU A 43 3.08 3.68 4.84
CA GLU A 43 3.62 5.03 4.98
C GLU A 43 2.84 6.06 4.14
N ALA A 44 2.55 5.73 2.88
CA ALA A 44 1.79 6.61 1.98
C ALA A 44 0.37 6.84 2.52
N THR A 45 -0.31 5.79 2.96
CA THR A 45 -1.66 5.90 3.53
C THR A 45 -1.67 6.62 4.87
N ALA A 46 -0.67 6.42 5.73
CA ALA A 46 -0.56 7.15 6.99
C ALA A 46 -0.35 8.66 6.76
N THR A 47 0.47 9.02 5.76
CA THR A 47 0.69 10.43 5.39
C THR A 47 -0.58 11.05 4.79
N LEU A 48 -1.25 10.34 3.89
CA LEU A 48 -2.51 10.78 3.30
C LEU A 48 -3.60 11.00 4.36
N ASP A 49 -3.72 10.08 5.32
CA ASP A 49 -4.66 10.20 6.43
C ASP A 49 -4.35 11.39 7.34
N ARG A 50 -3.07 11.66 7.59
CA ARG A 50 -2.63 12.84 8.34
C ARG A 50 -2.99 14.14 7.60
N LEU A 51 -2.66 14.24 6.32
CA LEU A 51 -2.98 15.39 5.47
C LEU A 51 -4.49 15.66 5.41
N ARG A 52 -5.31 14.61 5.30
CA ARG A 52 -6.78 14.71 5.29
C ARG A 52 -7.34 15.23 6.62
N ARG A 53 -6.71 14.91 7.76
CA ARG A 53 -7.13 15.36 9.09
C ARG A 53 -6.73 16.79 9.37
N GLU A 54 -5.61 17.25 8.82
CA GLU A 54 -5.05 18.57 9.08
C GLU A 54 -5.88 19.72 8.46
N ARG A 55 -6.88 19.43 7.60
CA ARG A 55 -8.02 20.23 7.04
C ARG A 55 -7.84 21.73 6.68
N ALA A 56 -6.80 22.42 7.11
CA ALA A 56 -6.63 23.87 6.99
C ALA A 56 -5.70 24.30 5.85
N ALA A 57 -4.87 23.41 5.29
CA ALA A 57 -3.92 23.79 4.25
C ALA A 57 -3.31 22.63 3.43
N ALA A 58 -3.87 21.42 3.49
CA ALA A 58 -3.36 20.35 2.62
C ALA A 58 -3.75 20.69 1.18
N ASP A 59 -2.74 21.09 0.39
CA ASP A 59 -2.89 21.35 -1.03
C ASP A 59 -3.57 20.13 -1.68
N ALA A 60 -4.67 20.37 -2.38
CA ALA A 60 -5.39 19.34 -3.10
C ALA A 60 -4.47 18.58 -4.07
N ALA A 61 -3.43 19.25 -4.60
CA ALA A 61 -2.40 18.63 -5.41
C ALA A 61 -1.58 17.58 -4.64
N ILE A 62 -1.15 17.89 -3.40
CA ILE A 62 -0.39 16.96 -2.56
C ILE A 62 -1.25 15.74 -2.20
N LEU A 63 -2.53 15.94 -1.86
CA LEU A 63 -3.44 14.82 -1.62
C LEU A 63 -3.58 13.92 -2.85
N ALA A 64 -3.75 14.51 -4.04
CA ALA A 64 -3.85 13.78 -5.30
C ALA A 64 -2.56 13.02 -5.65
N GLU A 65 -1.39 13.57 -5.31
CA GLU A 65 -0.09 12.91 -5.47
C GLU A 65 -0.01 11.65 -4.59
N TYR A 66 -0.31 11.76 -3.29
CA TYR A 66 -0.30 10.61 -2.39
C TYR A 66 -1.35 9.55 -2.75
N GLU A 67 -2.52 9.95 -3.26
CA GLU A 67 -3.51 9.02 -3.79
C GLU A 67 -3.00 8.28 -5.03
N THR A 68 -2.24 8.97 -5.88
CA THR A 68 -1.62 8.37 -7.07
C THR A 68 -0.54 7.37 -6.68
N VAL A 69 0.35 7.72 -5.74
CA VAL A 69 1.33 6.78 -5.17
C VAL A 69 0.66 5.53 -4.60
N CYS A 70 -0.44 5.67 -3.86
CA CYS A 70 -1.19 4.52 -3.35
C CYS A 70 -1.69 3.62 -4.48
N ARG A 71 -2.25 4.20 -5.56
CA ARG A 71 -2.75 3.44 -6.73
C ARG A 71 -1.62 2.76 -7.49
N GLU A 72 -0.46 3.40 -7.62
CA GLU A 72 0.70 2.82 -8.29
C GLU A 72 1.25 1.61 -7.53
N ILE A 73 1.32 1.70 -6.20
CA ILE A 73 1.72 0.57 -5.34
C ILE A 73 0.71 -0.57 -5.45
N GLU A 74 -0.60 -0.27 -5.40
CA GLU A 74 -1.65 -1.29 -5.60
C GLU A 74 -1.52 -1.97 -6.97
N ALA A 75 -1.28 -1.20 -8.04
CA ALA A 75 -1.12 -1.75 -9.38
C ALA A 75 0.13 -2.64 -9.51
N GLU A 76 1.24 -2.26 -8.90
CA GLU A 76 2.46 -3.08 -8.87
C GLU A 76 2.22 -4.39 -8.11
N LEU A 77 1.58 -4.33 -6.95
CA LEU A 77 1.24 -5.53 -6.19
C LEU A 77 0.27 -6.47 -6.95
N ILE A 78 -0.67 -5.92 -7.70
CA ILE A 78 -1.56 -6.71 -8.57
C ILE A 78 -0.73 -7.43 -9.64
N ARG A 79 0.25 -6.75 -10.26
CA ARG A 79 1.16 -7.41 -11.23
C ARG A 79 1.93 -8.55 -10.59
N HIS A 80 2.49 -8.35 -9.40
CA HIS A 80 3.18 -9.41 -8.65
C HIS A 80 2.26 -10.60 -8.33
N CYS A 81 1.00 -10.35 -7.95
CA CYS A 81 0.05 -11.43 -7.66
C CYS A 81 -0.35 -12.22 -8.90
N LEU A 82 -0.55 -11.55 -10.04
CA LEU A 82 -0.94 -12.21 -11.28
C LEU A 82 0.22 -12.95 -11.95
N ALA A 83 1.46 -12.52 -11.71
CA ALA A 83 2.66 -13.20 -12.19
C ALA A 83 3.03 -14.45 -11.37
N ALA A 84 2.40 -14.66 -10.21
CA ALA A 84 2.63 -15.81 -9.33
C ALA A 84 1.73 -17.02 -9.65
N ILE A 85 0.94 -16.97 -10.73
CA ILE A 85 0.03 -18.01 -11.23
C ILE A 85 0.68 -18.71 -12.44
#